data_AF-A0A8S3UZ71-F1
#
_entry.id   AF-A0A8S3UZ71-F1
#
_cell.length_a   1.000
_cell.length_b   1.000
_cell.length_c   1.000
_cell.angle_alpha   90.00
_cell.angle_beta   90.00
_cell.angle_gamma   90.00
#
_symmetry.space_group_name_H-M   'P 1'
#
loop_
_entity.id
_entity.type
_entity.pdbx_description
1 polymer ?
#
loop_
_entity_poly.entity_id
_entity_poly.type
_entity_poly.pdbx_seq_one_letter_code
_entity_poly.pdbx_strand_id
1 'polypeptide(L)'
;MRSSIWLLFICALAVVAERKELLERIVVTKDYCPEGAYVVRLCKDGIWKTVVLDDYFPVDQYKRLKYSTARKGQLWVPLIEKAAAKIHGCYQALTSGRTVESLSLLTGEPCEHLSLNEAKDFSKTIDNTLIWSKLTDARDCGYMMCTSCEAKDGFTPEYCKSLGLITGHAYSLLDVYGMDTGDRLLKIRNPWGSESWNGDWSDNSSKWQKVKPDVKKELKPDGNTHGIFWIEFREFRKHFGSVEICKTRDWHETRIKGSFPSTADGPWKFVKIYVPKKTDLCIGLHQKNKRGNSSKDDFVDLLIVVMEIMEDRKMRTVGHSKRDIKSYVGCEIEHLQSGEYIVACLSFKHLDRDRRCKDRLTMAYKIRNRLVDIDPSNYYKPGDSRTRGGHRIHQQRTLKDQYRYSFFPRSTREWNTLPEKATTAATLEEFKASLTILPEALTGASHT
;
A
#
# COMPACT_ATOMS: atom_id res chain seq x y z
N MET A 1 16.25 -17.84 12.76
CA MET A 1 15.59 -16.52 12.88
C MET A 1 14.42 -16.48 11.90
N ARG A 2 13.18 -16.71 12.36
CA ARG A 2 11.97 -16.45 11.56
C ARG A 2 11.73 -14.95 11.66
N SER A 3 11.89 -14.21 10.56
CA SER A 3 11.75 -12.75 10.54
C SER A 3 10.34 -12.33 10.92
N SER A 4 10.19 -11.30 11.75
CA SER A 4 8.94 -10.76 12.32
C SER A 4 7.85 -10.44 11.29
N ILE A 5 8.22 -10.25 10.02
CA ILE A 5 7.31 -9.85 8.94
C ILE A 5 6.70 -11.06 8.20
N TRP A 6 7.33 -12.23 8.28
CA TRP A 6 6.73 -13.50 7.86
C TRP A 6 5.45 -13.80 8.65
N LEU A 7 5.42 -13.39 9.92
CA LEU A 7 4.24 -13.51 10.78
C LEU A 7 3.07 -12.70 10.22
N LEU A 8 3.28 -11.49 9.70
CA LEU A 8 2.20 -10.59 9.25
C LEU A 8 1.43 -11.13 8.02
N PHE A 9 2.09 -11.87 7.12
CA PHE A 9 1.38 -12.52 6.00
C PHE A 9 0.50 -13.68 6.49
N ILE A 10 1.04 -14.52 7.37
CA ILE A 10 0.30 -15.64 7.98
C ILE A 10 -0.85 -15.12 8.85
N CYS A 11 -0.66 -13.97 9.47
CA CYS A 11 -1.67 -13.25 10.23
C CYS A 11 -2.86 -12.84 9.36
N ALA A 12 -2.62 -12.21 8.21
CA ALA A 12 -3.69 -11.89 7.26
C ALA A 12 -4.41 -13.16 6.77
N LEU A 13 -3.66 -14.23 6.51
CA LEU A 13 -4.21 -15.55 6.15
C LEU A 13 -5.12 -16.13 7.22
N ALA A 14 -4.76 -15.96 8.49
CA ALA A 14 -5.53 -16.48 9.61
C ALA A 14 -6.91 -15.80 9.71
N VAL A 15 -6.97 -14.49 9.47
CA VAL A 15 -8.24 -13.74 9.42
C VAL A 15 -9.04 -14.12 8.17
N VAL A 16 -8.40 -14.23 7.01
CA VAL A 16 -9.08 -14.66 5.78
C VAL A 16 -9.65 -16.08 5.91
N ALA A 17 -8.98 -16.98 6.64
CA ALA A 17 -9.46 -18.33 6.90
C ALA A 17 -10.75 -18.39 7.73
N GLU A 18 -11.15 -17.30 8.39
CA GLU A 18 -12.46 -17.21 9.06
C GLU A 18 -13.62 -17.08 8.08
N ARG A 19 -13.36 -16.65 6.84
CA ARG A 19 -14.36 -16.56 5.76
C ARG A 19 -14.06 -17.58 4.68
N LYS A 20 -14.81 -18.68 4.70
CA LYS A 20 -14.62 -19.82 3.79
C LYS A 20 -14.71 -19.40 2.31
N GLU A 21 -15.60 -18.47 2.00
CA GLU A 21 -15.84 -17.97 0.63
C GLU A 21 -14.59 -17.29 0.06
N LEU A 22 -13.86 -16.53 0.89
CA LEU A 22 -12.62 -15.88 0.46
C LEU A 22 -11.51 -16.92 0.22
N LEU A 23 -11.42 -17.93 1.10
CA LEU A 23 -10.44 -18.99 0.93
C LEU A 23 -10.68 -19.79 -0.36
N GLU A 24 -11.94 -20.08 -0.68
CA GLU A 24 -12.32 -20.75 -1.93
C GLU A 24 -12.05 -19.91 -3.18
N ARG A 25 -12.09 -18.57 -3.08
CA ARG A 25 -11.68 -17.67 -4.17
C ARG A 25 -10.17 -17.68 -4.41
N ILE A 26 -9.38 -17.84 -3.33
CA ILE A 26 -7.92 -17.85 -3.37
C ILE A 26 -7.40 -19.21 -3.83
N VAL A 27 -7.88 -20.31 -3.26
CA VAL A 27 -7.41 -21.67 -3.57
C VAL A 27 -8.36 -22.32 -4.56
N VAL A 28 -7.95 -22.39 -5.82
CA VAL A 28 -8.79 -22.93 -6.91
C VAL A 28 -8.78 -24.45 -6.90
N THR A 29 -7.61 -25.06 -6.71
CA THR A 29 -7.47 -26.51 -6.58
C THR A 29 -7.81 -26.93 -5.15
N LYS A 30 -9.04 -27.42 -4.93
CA LYS A 30 -9.56 -27.76 -3.60
C LYS A 30 -9.09 -29.14 -3.11
N ASP A 31 -8.85 -30.06 -4.04
CA ASP A 31 -8.51 -31.45 -3.76
C ASP A 31 -7.03 -31.74 -4.00
N TYR A 32 -6.55 -32.84 -3.44
CA TYR A 32 -5.20 -33.32 -3.70
C TYR A 32 -5.04 -33.69 -5.18
N CYS A 33 -4.00 -33.15 -5.82
CA CYS A 33 -3.65 -33.44 -7.20
C CYS A 33 -2.45 -34.41 -7.23
N PRO A 34 -2.62 -35.67 -7.69
CA PRO A 34 -1.53 -36.65 -7.78
C PRO A 34 -0.36 -36.20 -8.66
N GLU A 35 -0.63 -35.36 -9.65
CA GLU A 35 0.35 -34.77 -10.55
C GLU A 35 1.14 -33.62 -9.89
N GLY A 36 0.82 -33.26 -8.65
CA GLY A 36 1.52 -32.23 -7.88
C GLY A 36 1.22 -30.80 -8.32
N ALA A 37 0.21 -30.57 -9.16
CA ALA A 37 -0.10 -29.26 -9.73
C ALA A 37 -1.27 -28.56 -9.02
N TYR A 38 -1.03 -27.35 -8.52
CA TYR A 38 -2.00 -26.57 -7.75
C TYR A 38 -2.16 -25.17 -8.31
N VAL A 39 -3.35 -24.60 -8.18
CA VAL A 39 -3.68 -23.26 -8.68
C VAL A 39 -4.16 -22.37 -7.55
N VAL A 40 -3.50 -21.22 -7.40
CA VAL A 40 -3.83 -20.19 -6.40
C VAL A 40 -4.03 -18.84 -7.10
N ARG A 41 -5.01 -18.04 -6.67
CA ARG A 41 -5.28 -16.69 -7.15
C ARG A 41 -4.95 -15.66 -6.08
N LEU A 42 -4.17 -14.65 -6.46
CA LEU A 42 -3.79 -13.53 -5.59
C LEU A 42 -3.95 -12.20 -6.32
N CYS A 43 -4.33 -11.15 -5.62
CA CYS A 43 -4.54 -9.81 -6.17
C CYS A 43 -3.30 -8.92 -5.99
N LYS A 44 -2.40 -8.93 -6.98
CA LYS A 44 -1.18 -8.11 -6.92
C LYS A 44 -1.39 -6.76 -7.58
N ASP A 45 -1.15 -5.68 -6.83
CA ASP A 45 -1.24 -4.29 -7.29
C ASP A 45 -2.60 -3.98 -7.93
N GLY A 46 -3.68 -4.46 -7.31
CA GLY A 46 -5.05 -4.27 -7.81
C GLY A 46 -5.41 -5.13 -9.02
N ILE A 47 -4.66 -6.20 -9.33
CA ILE A 47 -4.95 -7.12 -10.43
C ILE A 47 -4.88 -8.56 -9.94
N TRP A 48 -5.97 -9.32 -10.12
CA TRP A 48 -5.99 -10.75 -9.88
C TRP A 48 -5.05 -11.50 -10.83
N LYS A 49 -4.17 -12.32 -10.25
CA LYS A 49 -3.23 -13.19 -10.95
C LYS A 49 -3.47 -14.62 -10.53
N THR A 50 -3.59 -15.50 -11.51
CA THR A 50 -3.64 -16.95 -11.32
C THR A 50 -2.21 -17.50 -11.37
N VAL A 51 -1.82 -18.24 -10.35
CA VAL A 51 -0.47 -18.79 -10.17
C VAL A 51 -0.58 -20.30 -10.11
N VAL A 52 0.06 -20.96 -11.08
CA VAL A 52 0.23 -22.41 -11.10
C VAL A 52 1.50 -22.77 -10.32
N LEU A 53 1.41 -23.77 -9.46
CA LEU A 53 2.46 -24.22 -8.55
C LEU A 53 2.61 -25.74 -8.61
N ASP A 54 3.85 -26.20 -8.46
CA ASP A 54 4.17 -27.57 -8.09
C ASP A 54 4.11 -27.76 -6.55
N ASP A 55 4.28 -28.98 -6.07
CA ASP A 55 4.27 -29.37 -4.66
C ASP A 55 5.66 -29.50 -4.01
N TYR A 56 6.74 -29.04 -4.67
CA TYR A 56 8.06 -28.99 -4.06
C TYR A 56 8.16 -27.82 -3.09
N PHE A 57 8.33 -28.10 -1.80
CA PHE A 57 8.48 -27.08 -0.77
C PHE A 57 9.91 -27.07 -0.18
N PRO A 58 10.42 -25.89 0.21
CA PRO A 58 11.66 -25.81 0.96
C PRO A 58 11.53 -26.52 2.31
N VAL A 59 12.38 -27.53 2.54
CA VAL A 59 12.45 -28.28 3.79
C VAL A 59 13.80 -28.07 4.47
N ASP A 60 13.84 -28.29 5.79
CA ASP A 60 15.07 -28.38 6.55
C ASP A 60 15.73 -29.77 6.42
N GLN A 61 16.87 -29.94 7.09
CA GLN A 61 17.61 -31.21 7.11
C GLN A 61 16.82 -32.39 7.70
N TYR A 62 15.73 -32.10 8.43
CA TYR A 62 14.83 -33.10 9.02
C TYR A 62 13.57 -33.31 8.19
N LYS A 63 13.55 -32.85 6.92
CA LYS A 63 12.40 -32.90 6.00
C LYS A 63 11.16 -32.17 6.52
N ARG A 64 11.32 -31.20 7.42
CA ARG A 64 10.21 -30.34 7.89
C ARG A 64 10.14 -29.10 7.02
N LEU A 65 8.92 -28.67 6.70
CA LEU A 65 8.71 -27.43 5.96
C LEU A 65 9.38 -26.25 6.68
N LYS A 66 10.21 -25.50 5.93
CA LYS A 66 11.02 -24.41 6.48
C LYS A 66 10.19 -23.17 6.82
N TYR A 67 9.13 -22.94 6.06
CA TYR A 67 8.27 -21.76 6.13
C TYR A 67 6.91 -22.10 6.77
N SER A 68 5.79 -21.75 6.15
CA SER A 68 4.46 -21.96 6.71
C SER A 68 4.07 -23.44 6.76
N THR A 69 3.29 -23.78 7.77
CA THR A 69 2.75 -25.12 8.02
C THR A 69 1.33 -24.98 8.54
N ALA A 70 0.42 -25.82 8.06
CA ALA A 70 -0.92 -25.93 8.63
C ALA A 70 -1.03 -27.17 9.53
N ARG A 71 -2.02 -27.16 10.44
CA ARG A 71 -2.33 -28.34 11.27
C ARG A 71 -2.80 -29.49 10.38
N LYS A 72 -2.54 -30.73 10.81
CA LYS A 72 -3.01 -31.96 10.17
C LYS A 72 -2.55 -32.13 8.70
N GLY A 73 -1.39 -31.59 8.33
CA GLY A 73 -0.80 -31.80 7.00
C GLY A 73 -1.53 -31.10 5.86
N GLN A 74 -2.34 -30.07 6.14
CA GLN A 74 -3.02 -29.32 5.08
C GLN A 74 -2.02 -28.49 4.25
N LEU A 75 -2.17 -28.53 2.92
CA LEU A 75 -1.23 -27.87 1.99
C LEU A 75 -1.61 -26.44 1.59
N TRP A 76 -2.84 -26.00 1.88
CA TRP A 76 -3.33 -24.71 1.40
C TRP A 76 -2.51 -23.51 1.92
N VAL A 77 -2.06 -23.51 3.18
CA VAL A 77 -1.22 -22.43 3.72
C VAL A 77 0.15 -22.38 3.01
N PRO A 78 0.93 -23.49 2.96
CA PRO A 78 2.18 -23.52 2.17
C PRO A 78 2.00 -23.12 0.70
N LEU A 79 0.91 -23.54 0.06
CA LEU A 79 0.62 -23.22 -1.35
C LEU A 79 0.40 -21.71 -1.54
N ILE A 80 -0.39 -21.07 -0.69
CA ILE A 80 -0.64 -19.63 -0.79
C ILE A 80 0.65 -18.84 -0.53
N GLU A 81 1.44 -19.23 0.46
CA GLU A 81 2.73 -18.61 0.74
C GLU A 81 3.69 -18.76 -0.45
N LYS A 82 3.76 -19.96 -1.05
CA LYS A 82 4.57 -20.21 -2.26
C LYS A 82 4.08 -19.39 -3.45
N ALA A 83 2.76 -19.23 -3.62
CA ALA A 83 2.19 -18.37 -4.65
C ALA A 83 2.62 -16.91 -4.47
N ALA A 84 2.56 -16.40 -3.24
CA ALA A 84 2.99 -15.06 -2.91
C ALA A 84 4.50 -14.89 -3.17
N ALA A 85 5.32 -15.84 -2.74
CA ALA A 85 6.76 -15.84 -2.99
C ALA A 85 7.07 -15.80 -4.49
N LYS A 86 6.36 -16.59 -5.31
CA LYS A 86 6.50 -16.62 -6.76
C LYS A 86 6.12 -15.30 -7.42
N ILE A 87 5.03 -14.65 -6.97
CA ILE A 87 4.62 -13.31 -7.47
C ILE A 87 5.67 -12.25 -7.12
N HIS A 88 6.28 -12.35 -5.94
CA HIS A 88 7.28 -11.40 -5.46
C HIS A 88 8.72 -11.75 -5.85
N GLY A 89 8.93 -12.86 -6.54
CA GLY A 89 10.22 -13.31 -7.08
C GLY A 89 10.94 -14.36 -6.22
N CYS A 90 10.83 -14.29 -4.89
CA CYS A 90 11.41 -15.30 -3.99
C CYS A 90 10.77 -15.25 -2.58
N TYR A 91 11.02 -16.27 -1.76
CA TYR A 91 10.59 -16.30 -0.35
C TYR A 91 11.19 -15.17 0.49
N GLN A 92 12.43 -14.75 0.20
CA GLN A 92 13.07 -13.65 0.91
C GLN A 92 12.35 -12.31 0.65
N ALA A 93 11.68 -12.13 -0.48
CA ALA A 93 10.90 -10.93 -0.75
C ALA A 93 9.65 -10.80 0.15
N LEU A 94 9.22 -11.88 0.81
CA LEU A 94 8.10 -11.87 1.75
C LEU A 94 8.50 -11.39 3.16
N THR A 95 9.79 -11.22 3.45
CA THR A 95 10.27 -10.78 4.77
C THR A 95 10.10 -9.28 5.02
N SER A 96 9.51 -8.53 4.08
CA SER A 96 9.19 -7.10 4.22
C SER A 96 7.76 -6.82 3.77
N GLY A 97 6.99 -6.05 4.56
CA GLY A 97 5.58 -5.75 4.27
C GLY A 97 4.76 -5.48 5.54
N ARG A 98 3.60 -4.83 5.35
CA ARG A 98 2.58 -4.63 6.40
C ARG A 98 1.42 -5.62 6.20
N THR A 99 0.67 -5.92 7.25
CA THR A 99 -0.50 -6.81 7.19
C THR A 99 -1.54 -6.33 6.18
N VAL A 100 -1.71 -5.00 6.04
CA VAL A 100 -2.65 -4.38 5.08
C VAL A 100 -2.34 -4.77 3.63
N GLU A 101 -1.05 -4.92 3.28
CA GLU A 101 -0.64 -5.33 1.94
C GLU A 101 -0.97 -6.80 1.69
N SER A 102 -0.80 -7.63 2.73
CA SER A 102 -1.15 -9.05 2.69
C SER A 102 -2.65 -9.25 2.57
N LEU A 103 -3.46 -8.49 3.33
CA LEU A 103 -4.92 -8.51 3.22
C LEU A 103 -5.35 -8.12 1.81
N SER A 104 -4.86 -7.00 1.28
CA SER A 104 -5.18 -6.57 -0.09
C SER A 104 -4.72 -7.59 -1.15
N LEU A 105 -3.60 -8.28 -0.93
CA LEU A 105 -3.12 -9.35 -1.81
C LEU A 105 -4.04 -10.58 -1.80
N LEU A 106 -4.61 -10.93 -0.66
CA LEU A 106 -5.45 -12.12 -0.50
C LEU A 106 -6.91 -11.85 -0.91
N THR A 107 -7.45 -10.69 -0.53
CA THR A 107 -8.87 -10.36 -0.73
C THR A 107 -9.12 -9.56 -1.98
N GLY A 108 -8.13 -8.79 -2.45
CA GLY A 108 -8.29 -7.82 -3.53
C GLY A 108 -9.10 -6.58 -3.16
N GLU A 109 -9.55 -6.48 -1.91
CA GLU A 109 -10.42 -5.42 -1.41
C GLU A 109 -9.65 -4.17 -0.99
N PRO A 110 -10.33 -3.00 -0.93
CA PRO A 110 -9.79 -1.80 -0.30
C PRO A 110 -9.44 -2.07 1.15
N CYS A 111 -8.20 -1.73 1.53
CA CYS A 111 -7.70 -1.94 2.88
C CYS A 111 -7.13 -0.63 3.44
N GLU A 112 -7.46 -0.33 4.69
CA GLU A 112 -7.01 0.84 5.43
C GLU A 112 -6.12 0.39 6.60
N HIS A 113 -5.06 1.15 6.88
CA HIS A 113 -4.20 0.94 8.04
C HIS A 113 -4.38 2.11 9.01
N LEU A 114 -4.91 1.81 10.19
CA LEU A 114 -5.18 2.74 11.27
C LEU A 114 -4.10 2.60 12.35
N SER A 115 -3.22 3.60 12.46
CA SER A 115 -2.19 3.63 13.49
C SER A 115 -2.80 4.01 14.84
N LEU A 116 -2.47 3.27 15.91
CA LEU A 116 -2.97 3.54 17.27
C LEU A 116 -1.99 4.42 18.08
N ASN A 117 -0.76 4.61 17.59
CA ASN A 117 0.35 5.22 18.32
C ASN A 117 0.54 6.73 18.06
N GLU A 118 -0.12 7.32 17.06
CA GLU A 118 0.23 8.65 16.51
C GLU A 118 -0.35 9.87 17.25
N ALA A 119 -0.66 9.76 18.54
CA ALA A 119 -1.30 10.86 19.27
C ALA A 119 -0.30 11.82 19.93
N LYS A 120 -0.20 13.06 19.43
CA LYS A 120 0.41 14.19 20.16
C LYS A 120 -0.49 14.58 21.35
N ASP A 121 0.08 14.92 22.50
CA ASP A 121 -0.60 14.91 23.81
C ASP A 121 -1.96 15.64 23.90
N PHE A 122 -2.14 16.80 23.26
CA PHE A 122 -3.43 17.54 23.25
C PHE A 122 -4.50 16.96 22.29
N SER A 123 -4.09 16.12 21.33
CA SER A 123 -4.99 15.46 20.35
C SER A 123 -5.50 14.10 20.81
N LYS A 124 -4.99 13.56 21.92
CA LYS A 124 -5.24 12.17 22.38
C LYS A 124 -6.73 11.84 22.57
N THR A 125 -7.52 12.77 23.08
CA THR A 125 -8.97 12.55 23.30
C THR A 125 -9.74 12.56 21.98
N ILE A 126 -9.47 13.51 21.09
CA ILE A 126 -10.11 13.59 19.77
C ILE A 126 -9.73 12.38 18.92
N ASP A 127 -8.46 11.98 18.98
CA ASP A 127 -7.93 10.78 18.31
C ASP A 127 -8.60 9.49 18.83
N ASN A 128 -8.80 9.37 20.15
CA ASN A 128 -9.54 8.26 20.74
C ASN A 128 -10.98 8.14 20.26
N THR A 129 -11.66 9.28 20.11
CA THR A 129 -13.05 9.31 19.61
C THR A 129 -13.09 8.94 18.14
N LEU A 130 -12.16 9.47 17.34
CA LEU A 130 -12.08 9.18 15.91
C LEU A 130 -11.74 7.71 15.62
N ILE A 131 -10.75 7.14 16.32
CA ILE A 131 -10.40 5.72 16.21
C ILE A 131 -11.60 4.86 16.57
N TRP A 132 -12.27 5.16 17.68
CA TRP A 132 -13.44 4.40 18.10
C TRP A 132 -14.61 4.49 17.11
N SER A 133 -14.88 5.68 16.56
CA SER A 133 -15.88 5.88 15.51
C SER A 133 -15.55 4.99 14.32
N LYS A 134 -14.32 5.04 13.81
CA LYS A 134 -13.89 4.21 12.68
C LYS A 134 -14.05 2.71 12.92
N LEU A 135 -13.74 2.23 14.14
CA LEU A 135 -13.92 0.81 14.47
C LEU A 135 -15.40 0.43 14.55
N THR A 136 -16.24 1.32 15.08
CA THR A 136 -17.69 1.14 15.15
C THR A 136 -18.29 1.10 13.74
N ASP A 137 -17.93 2.08 12.90
CA ASP A 137 -18.37 2.16 11.51
C ASP A 137 -17.93 0.91 10.73
N ALA A 138 -16.68 0.47 10.90
CA ALA A 138 -16.17 -0.73 10.26
C ALA A 138 -16.93 -2.00 10.70
N ARG A 139 -17.27 -2.10 11.99
CA ARG A 139 -18.07 -3.19 12.55
C ARG A 139 -19.49 -3.19 11.99
N ASP A 140 -20.16 -2.03 11.98
CA ASP A 140 -21.53 -1.91 11.47
C ASP A 140 -21.59 -2.18 9.96
N CYS A 141 -20.51 -1.86 9.23
CA CYS A 141 -20.34 -2.21 7.83
C CYS A 141 -20.01 -3.69 7.57
N GLY A 142 -19.73 -4.48 8.62
CA GLY A 142 -19.34 -5.89 8.51
C GLY A 142 -17.93 -6.12 7.95
N TYR A 143 -17.06 -5.12 8.02
CA TYR A 143 -15.68 -5.20 7.52
C TYR A 143 -14.82 -6.14 8.38
N MET A 144 -13.90 -6.84 7.75
CA MET A 144 -12.89 -7.63 8.46
C MET A 144 -11.84 -6.71 9.05
N MET A 145 -11.48 -6.96 10.31
CA MET A 145 -10.45 -6.19 11.00
C MET A 145 -9.40 -7.13 11.58
N CYS A 146 -8.14 -6.74 11.47
CA CYS A 146 -7.04 -7.39 12.17
C CYS A 146 -6.20 -6.36 12.92
N THR A 147 -5.50 -6.82 13.94
CA THR A 147 -4.68 -5.97 14.79
C THR A 147 -3.43 -6.74 15.18
N SER A 148 -2.31 -6.04 15.38
CA SER A 148 -1.06 -6.65 15.80
C SER A 148 -0.59 -6.13 17.16
N CYS A 149 -0.21 -7.06 18.03
CA CYS A 149 0.43 -6.73 19.29
C CYS A 149 1.90 -6.39 19.02
N GLU A 150 2.33 -5.20 19.46
CA GLU A 150 3.70 -4.71 19.28
C GLU A 150 4.39 -4.61 20.64
N ALA A 151 5.63 -5.07 20.72
CA ALA A 151 6.46 -4.77 21.87
C ALA A 151 6.83 -3.28 21.84
N LYS A 152 6.49 -2.55 22.90
CA LYS A 152 6.78 -1.11 23.06
C LYS A 152 7.75 -0.92 24.22
N ASP A 153 8.37 0.25 24.32
CA ASP A 153 9.22 0.61 25.45
C ASP A 153 8.46 0.44 26.77
N GLY A 154 8.95 -0.45 27.64
CA GLY A 154 8.31 -0.82 28.91
C GLY A 154 7.38 -2.05 28.86
N PHE A 155 7.06 -2.57 27.66
CA PHE A 155 6.22 -3.77 27.46
C PHE A 155 7.02 -4.88 26.78
N THR A 156 7.80 -5.61 27.59
CA THR A 156 8.62 -6.73 27.07
C THR A 156 7.73 -7.88 26.59
N PRO A 157 8.22 -8.73 25.66
CA PRO A 157 7.50 -9.94 25.25
C PRO A 157 7.06 -10.82 26.42
N GLU A 158 7.86 -10.91 27.48
CA GLU A 158 7.55 -11.69 28.69
C GLU A 158 6.38 -11.09 29.47
N TYR A 159 6.32 -9.75 29.56
CA TYR A 159 5.20 -9.05 30.20
C TYR A 159 3.91 -9.21 29.41
N CYS A 160 3.94 -9.04 28.09
CA CYS A 160 2.76 -9.29 27.26
C CYS A 160 2.28 -10.74 27.39
N LYS A 161 3.23 -11.70 27.46
CA LYS A 161 2.91 -13.11 27.66
C LYS A 161 2.26 -13.40 29.00
N SER A 162 2.65 -12.72 30.09
CA SER A 162 1.97 -12.88 31.39
C SER A 162 0.52 -12.40 31.35
N LEU A 163 0.21 -11.43 30.50
CA LEU A 163 -1.16 -10.97 30.21
C LEU A 163 -1.91 -11.86 29.21
N GLY A 164 -1.28 -12.92 28.67
CA GLY A 164 -1.85 -13.80 27.65
C GLY A 164 -1.79 -13.25 26.22
N LEU A 165 -0.98 -12.21 25.99
CA LEU A 165 -0.72 -11.63 24.67
C LEU A 165 0.62 -12.09 24.09
N ILE A 166 0.68 -12.19 22.77
CA ILE A 166 1.85 -12.64 22.01
C ILE A 166 2.30 -11.46 21.16
N THR A 167 3.51 -10.97 21.43
CA THR A 167 4.10 -9.87 20.67
C THR A 167 4.53 -10.32 19.28
N GLY A 168 4.43 -9.43 18.29
CA GLY A 168 4.74 -9.75 16.89
C GLY A 168 3.73 -10.69 16.23
N HIS A 169 2.57 -10.90 16.87
CA HIS A 169 1.49 -11.75 16.39
C HIS A 169 0.25 -10.90 16.09
N ALA A 170 -0.52 -11.31 15.10
CA ALA A 170 -1.80 -10.66 14.81
C ALA A 170 -2.98 -11.46 15.33
N TYR A 171 -4.02 -10.68 15.55
CA TYR A 171 -5.27 -11.10 16.11
C TYR A 171 -6.40 -10.62 15.20
N SER A 172 -7.47 -11.40 15.12
CA SER A 172 -8.71 -10.96 14.49
C SER A 172 -9.43 -10.02 15.47
N LEU A 173 -9.86 -8.85 15.01
CA LEU A 173 -10.74 -7.98 15.77
C LEU A 173 -12.16 -8.26 15.29
N LEU A 174 -12.92 -8.96 16.13
CA LEU A 174 -14.21 -9.55 15.77
C LEU A 174 -15.39 -8.61 16.01
N ASP A 175 -15.32 -7.80 17.07
CA ASP A 175 -16.43 -6.92 17.46
C ASP A 175 -15.93 -5.74 18.30
N VAL A 176 -16.74 -4.67 18.34
CA VAL A 176 -16.57 -3.54 19.26
C VAL A 176 -17.90 -3.21 19.91
N TYR A 177 -17.87 -2.95 21.21
CA TYR A 177 -19.09 -2.69 21.98
C TYR A 177 -18.89 -1.55 22.97
N GLY A 178 -19.78 -0.56 22.91
CA GLY A 178 -19.84 0.53 23.89
C GLY A 178 -20.87 0.19 24.98
N MET A 179 -20.43 0.15 26.23
CA MET A 179 -21.31 -0.10 27.37
C MET A 179 -21.98 1.19 27.86
N ASP A 180 -23.18 1.05 28.43
CA ASP A 180 -23.89 2.14 29.13
C ASP A 180 -23.06 2.76 30.27
N THR A 181 -22.15 1.99 30.86
CA THR A 181 -21.23 2.44 31.91
C THR A 181 -20.15 3.40 31.40
N GLY A 182 -20.03 3.57 30.08
CA GLY A 182 -18.98 4.34 29.41
C GLY A 182 -17.75 3.50 29.03
N ASP A 183 -17.71 2.21 29.41
CA ASP A 183 -16.64 1.31 29.02
C ASP A 183 -16.72 0.95 27.53
N ARG A 184 -15.57 0.88 26.87
CA ARG A 184 -15.46 0.54 25.45
C ARG A 184 -14.70 -0.77 25.33
N LEU A 185 -15.34 -1.81 24.81
CA LEU A 185 -14.81 -3.16 24.75
C LEU A 185 -14.54 -3.60 23.31
N LEU A 186 -13.48 -4.38 23.12
CA LEU A 186 -13.13 -4.98 21.83
C LEU A 186 -13.05 -6.49 21.99
N LYS A 187 -13.68 -7.21 21.08
CA LYS A 187 -13.62 -8.67 21.02
C LYS A 187 -12.49 -9.07 20.08
N ILE A 188 -11.52 -9.79 20.60
CA ILE A 188 -10.30 -10.17 19.89
C ILE A 188 -10.17 -11.69 19.89
N ARG A 189 -9.64 -12.23 18.81
CA ARG A 189 -9.33 -13.66 18.69
C ARG A 189 -7.87 -13.88 18.37
N ASN A 190 -7.23 -14.76 19.15
CA ASN A 190 -5.96 -15.36 18.83
C ASN A 190 -6.17 -16.55 17.87
N PRO A 191 -5.69 -16.50 16.62
CA PRO A 191 -5.88 -17.60 15.68
C PRO A 191 -5.21 -18.92 16.09
N TRP A 192 -4.23 -18.90 16.99
CA TRP A 192 -3.61 -20.12 17.53
C TRP A 192 -4.46 -20.80 18.60
N GLY A 193 -5.39 -20.07 19.21
CA GLY A 193 -6.38 -20.57 20.16
C GLY A 193 -5.83 -21.07 21.50
N SER A 194 -4.57 -20.77 21.82
CA SER A 194 -3.87 -21.32 23.01
C SER A 194 -3.73 -20.35 24.17
N GLU A 195 -3.72 -19.04 23.92
CA GLU A 195 -3.49 -18.00 24.93
C GLU A 195 -4.64 -16.99 24.87
N SER A 196 -5.13 -16.60 26.04
CA SER A 196 -6.28 -15.70 26.23
C SER A 196 -5.91 -14.60 27.22
N TRP A 197 -6.50 -13.42 27.05
CA TRP A 197 -6.25 -12.24 27.88
C TRP A 197 -6.58 -12.50 29.35
N ASN A 198 -5.66 -12.11 30.25
CA ASN A 198 -5.79 -12.31 31.70
C ASN A 198 -6.07 -11.01 32.49
N GLY A 199 -6.25 -9.87 31.82
CA GLY A 199 -6.50 -8.58 32.46
C GLY A 199 -7.97 -8.28 32.70
N ASP A 200 -8.29 -6.99 32.83
CA ASP A 200 -9.69 -6.52 32.96
C ASP A 200 -10.53 -6.93 31.75
N TRP A 201 -11.77 -7.35 31.99
CA TRP A 201 -12.69 -7.91 30.98
C TRP A 201 -12.25 -9.24 30.35
N SER A 202 -11.20 -9.88 30.86
CA SER A 202 -10.96 -11.31 30.64
C SER A 202 -12.16 -12.14 31.06
N ASP A 203 -12.24 -13.37 30.57
CA ASP A 203 -13.36 -14.29 30.83
C ASP A 203 -13.63 -14.48 32.34
N ASN A 204 -12.58 -14.48 33.16
CA ASN A 204 -12.66 -14.63 34.62
C ASN A 204 -12.78 -13.29 35.37
N SER A 205 -12.93 -12.17 34.68
CA SER A 205 -12.96 -10.84 35.30
C SER A 205 -14.23 -10.64 36.14
N SER A 206 -14.06 -10.16 37.37
CA SER A 206 -15.19 -9.78 38.25
C SER A 206 -16.02 -8.63 37.69
N LYS A 207 -15.50 -7.85 36.73
CA LYS A 207 -16.26 -6.79 36.04
C LYS A 207 -17.52 -7.32 35.36
N TRP A 208 -17.49 -8.56 34.85
CA TRP A 208 -18.66 -9.21 34.24
C TRP A 208 -19.83 -9.41 35.19
N GLN A 209 -19.59 -9.45 36.52
CA GLN A 209 -20.67 -9.61 37.51
C GLN A 209 -21.54 -8.36 37.64
N LYS A 210 -21.02 -7.19 37.25
CA LYS A 210 -21.73 -5.90 37.30
C LYS A 210 -22.55 -5.63 36.03
N VAL A 211 -22.40 -6.46 35.01
CA VAL A 211 -23.09 -6.31 33.73
C VAL A 211 -24.49 -6.93 33.81
N LYS A 212 -25.49 -6.24 33.25
CA LYS A 212 -26.86 -6.75 33.16
C LYS A 212 -26.86 -8.14 32.48
N PRO A 213 -27.64 -9.12 32.96
CA PRO A 213 -27.64 -10.48 32.42
C PRO A 213 -27.90 -10.56 30.90
N ASP A 214 -28.79 -9.72 30.37
CA ASP A 214 -29.12 -9.69 28.94
C ASP A 214 -27.92 -9.27 28.08
N VAL A 215 -27.24 -8.20 28.49
CA VAL A 215 -26.03 -7.70 27.82
C VAL A 215 -24.89 -8.72 27.94
N LYS A 216 -24.74 -9.36 29.11
CA LYS A 216 -23.75 -10.42 29.30
C LYS A 216 -24.00 -11.60 28.35
N LYS A 217 -25.26 -11.98 28.14
CA LYS A 217 -25.66 -13.05 27.22
C LYS A 217 -25.38 -12.69 25.76
N GLU A 218 -25.51 -11.42 25.39
CA GLU A 218 -25.15 -10.91 24.06
C GLU A 218 -23.63 -10.94 23.82
N LEU A 219 -22.86 -10.41 24.78
CA LEU A 219 -21.40 -10.30 24.66
C LEU A 219 -20.68 -11.66 24.72
N LYS A 220 -21.31 -12.66 25.37
CA LYS A 220 -20.79 -14.02 25.54
C LYS A 220 -19.33 -14.00 26.06
N PRO A 221 -19.11 -13.54 27.29
CA PRO A 221 -17.77 -13.41 27.86
C PRO A 221 -17.10 -14.76 28.15
N ASP A 222 -17.87 -15.84 28.34
CA ASP A 222 -17.37 -17.19 28.60
C ASP A 222 -16.88 -17.89 27.31
N GLY A 223 -16.29 -17.11 26.40
CA GLY A 223 -15.97 -17.47 25.03
C GLY A 223 -14.60 -18.08 24.81
N ASN A 224 -13.91 -18.57 25.86
CA ASN A 224 -12.55 -19.15 25.77
C ASN A 224 -12.41 -20.35 24.81
N THR A 225 -13.49 -20.77 24.17
CA THR A 225 -13.41 -21.68 23.04
C THR A 225 -12.70 -20.96 21.88
N HIS A 226 -11.44 -21.34 21.66
CA HIS A 226 -10.59 -20.93 20.53
C HIS A 226 -9.88 -19.57 20.66
N GLY A 227 -9.52 -19.14 21.88
CA GLY A 227 -8.67 -17.97 22.12
C GLY A 227 -9.36 -16.63 21.82
N ILE A 228 -10.68 -16.58 22.00
CA ILE A 228 -11.50 -15.36 21.88
C ILE A 228 -11.60 -14.73 23.27
N PHE A 229 -11.38 -13.43 23.37
CA PHE A 229 -11.48 -12.69 24.62
C PHE A 229 -11.93 -11.24 24.38
N TRP A 230 -12.40 -10.58 25.44
CA TRP A 230 -12.68 -9.15 25.43
C TRP A 230 -11.56 -8.38 26.12
N ILE A 231 -11.31 -7.16 25.64
CA ILE A 231 -10.34 -6.23 26.25
C ILE A 231 -10.91 -4.80 26.23
N GLU A 232 -10.57 -4.01 27.24
CA GLU A 232 -10.91 -2.58 27.26
C GLU A 232 -10.12 -1.80 26.20
N PHE A 233 -10.76 -0.82 25.55
CA PHE A 233 -10.13 0.04 24.54
C PHE A 233 -8.86 0.74 25.04
N ARG A 234 -8.81 1.13 26.33
CA ARG A 234 -7.62 1.76 26.91
C ARG A 234 -6.44 0.78 26.97
N GLU A 235 -6.67 -0.46 27.41
CA GLU A 235 -5.65 -1.50 27.44
C GLU A 235 -5.26 -1.94 26.03
N PHE A 236 -6.23 -2.02 25.12
CA PHE A 236 -5.99 -2.29 23.71
C PHE A 236 -5.00 -1.29 23.09
N ARG A 237 -5.19 0.02 23.29
CA ARG A 237 -4.25 1.03 22.77
C ARG A 237 -2.84 0.92 23.37
N LYS A 238 -2.69 0.40 24.59
CA LYS A 238 -1.38 0.19 25.20
C LYS A 238 -0.62 -0.93 24.49
N HIS A 239 -1.26 -2.09 24.29
CA HIS A 239 -0.60 -3.31 23.80
C HIS A 239 -0.58 -3.48 22.28
N PHE A 240 -1.53 -2.88 21.57
CA PHE A 240 -1.65 -3.00 20.12
C PHE A 240 -1.12 -1.74 19.42
N GLY A 241 -0.51 -1.91 18.25
CA GLY A 241 0.13 -0.81 17.52
C GLY A 241 -0.71 -0.23 16.40
N SER A 242 -1.51 -1.07 15.74
CA SER A 242 -2.33 -0.68 14.60
C SER A 242 -3.50 -1.63 14.40
N VAL A 243 -4.52 -1.15 13.67
CA VAL A 243 -5.63 -1.95 13.15
C VAL A 243 -5.63 -1.85 11.64
N GLU A 244 -5.68 -2.98 10.95
CA GLU A 244 -5.99 -3.02 9.53
C GLU A 244 -7.45 -3.35 9.30
N ILE A 245 -8.11 -2.53 8.49
CA ILE A 245 -9.52 -2.68 8.14
C ILE A 245 -9.59 -3.07 6.67
N CYS A 246 -10.11 -4.26 6.38
CA CYS A 246 -10.36 -4.76 5.03
C CYS A 246 -11.85 -4.63 4.72
N LYS A 247 -12.20 -3.75 3.78
CA LYS A 247 -13.57 -3.34 3.47
C LYS A 247 -14.32 -4.38 2.65
N THR A 248 -14.40 -5.59 3.20
CA THR A 248 -15.07 -6.75 2.61
C THR A 248 -16.57 -6.56 2.61
N ARG A 249 -17.12 -6.28 1.42
CA ARG A 249 -18.56 -6.31 1.11
C ARG A 249 -18.76 -7.04 -0.20
N ASP A 250 -20.01 -7.27 -0.56
CA ASP A 250 -20.39 -7.75 -1.88
C ASP A 250 -20.31 -6.59 -2.89
N TRP A 251 -19.09 -6.16 -3.21
CA TRP A 251 -18.85 -5.06 -4.15
C TRP A 251 -19.01 -5.53 -5.59
N HIS A 252 -19.69 -4.73 -6.40
CA HIS A 252 -19.56 -4.83 -7.85
C HIS A 252 -18.23 -4.20 -8.28
N GLU A 253 -17.27 -5.07 -8.58
CA GLU A 253 -15.90 -4.68 -8.88
C GLU A 253 -15.65 -4.46 -10.38
N THR A 254 -14.91 -3.40 -10.72
CA THR A 254 -14.30 -3.21 -12.05
C THR A 254 -12.85 -2.75 -11.88
N ARG A 255 -11.94 -3.34 -12.66
CA ARG A 255 -10.50 -3.05 -12.59
C ARG A 255 -10.00 -2.54 -13.94
N ILE A 256 -9.52 -1.29 -13.97
CA ILE A 256 -9.03 -0.61 -15.17
C ILE A 256 -7.52 -0.44 -15.09
N LYS A 257 -6.80 -0.91 -16.11
CA LYS A 257 -5.35 -0.67 -16.23
C LYS A 257 -5.09 0.60 -17.01
N GLY A 258 -4.12 1.38 -16.55
CA GLY A 258 -3.71 2.62 -17.18
C GLY A 258 -2.23 2.92 -16.94
N SER A 259 -1.77 4.01 -17.55
CA SER A 259 -0.44 4.58 -17.35
C SER A 259 -0.56 6.10 -17.33
N PHE A 260 0.18 6.74 -16.44
CA PHE A 260 0.31 8.19 -16.47
C PHE A 260 1.13 8.63 -17.69
N PRO A 261 0.84 9.80 -18.28
CA PRO A 261 1.68 10.34 -19.33
C PRO A 261 3.09 10.61 -18.80
N SER A 262 4.09 10.46 -19.67
CA SER A 262 5.49 10.70 -19.35
C SER A 262 5.82 12.20 -19.20
N THR A 263 5.00 13.05 -19.81
CA THR A 263 5.10 14.52 -19.83
C THR A 263 3.75 15.16 -19.48
N ALA A 264 3.78 16.43 -19.09
CA ALA A 264 2.56 17.17 -18.74
C ALA A 264 1.59 17.34 -19.92
N ASP A 265 2.14 17.45 -21.13
CA ASP A 265 1.39 17.69 -22.37
C ASP A 265 0.84 16.40 -23.00
N GLY A 266 1.12 15.24 -22.39
CA GLY A 266 0.58 13.97 -22.86
C GLY A 266 -0.94 13.86 -22.65
N PRO A 267 -1.63 12.99 -23.41
CA PRO A 267 -3.08 12.82 -23.28
C PRO A 267 -3.44 12.20 -21.92
N TRP A 268 -4.25 12.93 -21.15
CA TRP A 268 -4.78 12.45 -19.87
C TRP A 268 -6.00 11.55 -20.10
N LYS A 269 -6.03 10.42 -19.40
CA LYS A 269 -7.15 9.49 -19.44
C LYS A 269 -7.98 9.62 -18.18
N PHE A 270 -9.28 9.83 -18.36
CA PHE A 270 -10.27 9.92 -17.30
C PHE A 270 -11.26 8.77 -17.43
N VAL A 271 -11.82 8.33 -16.31
CA VAL A 271 -12.86 7.30 -16.30
C VAL A 271 -14.20 7.99 -16.06
N LYS A 272 -15.13 7.89 -17.01
CA LYS A 272 -16.51 8.34 -16.82
C LYS A 272 -17.31 7.22 -16.18
N ILE A 273 -18.07 7.54 -15.13
CA ILE A 273 -18.94 6.62 -14.40
C ILE A 273 -20.36 7.17 -14.44
N TYR A 274 -21.32 6.29 -14.73
CA TYR A 274 -22.74 6.60 -14.62
C TYR A 274 -23.32 5.89 -13.40
N VAL A 275 -23.97 6.65 -12.53
CA VAL A 275 -24.55 6.16 -11.28
C VAL A 275 -26.07 6.32 -11.42
N PRO A 276 -26.84 5.22 -11.63
CA PRO A 276 -28.28 5.30 -11.89
C PRO A 276 -29.13 5.47 -10.61
N LYS A 277 -28.56 5.18 -9.45
CA LYS A 277 -29.22 5.25 -8.13
C LYS A 277 -28.20 5.58 -7.06
N LYS A 278 -28.66 6.04 -5.90
CA LYS A 278 -27.79 6.32 -4.75
C LYS A 278 -26.87 5.12 -4.46
N THR A 279 -25.57 5.33 -4.52
CA THR A 279 -24.56 4.25 -4.49
C THR A 279 -23.37 4.66 -3.64
N ASP A 280 -22.84 3.76 -2.83
CA ASP A 280 -21.55 3.95 -2.16
C ASP A 280 -20.43 3.51 -3.10
N LEU A 281 -19.42 4.36 -3.28
CA LEU A 281 -18.33 4.15 -4.24
C LEU A 281 -16.99 4.10 -3.51
N CYS A 282 -16.21 3.06 -3.77
CA CYS A 282 -14.81 2.97 -3.35
C CYS A 282 -13.90 2.88 -4.58
N ILE A 283 -12.90 3.76 -4.67
CA ILE A 283 -11.96 3.83 -5.77
C ILE A 283 -10.56 3.59 -5.23
N GLY A 284 -9.90 2.56 -5.75
CA GLY A 284 -8.50 2.24 -5.44
C GLY A 284 -7.58 2.53 -6.62
N LEU A 285 -6.55 3.36 -6.41
CA LEU A 285 -5.51 3.62 -7.39
C LEU A 285 -4.21 2.96 -6.94
N HIS A 286 -3.78 1.95 -7.71
CA HIS A 286 -2.58 1.16 -7.43
C HIS A 286 -1.47 1.48 -8.44
N GLN A 287 -0.23 1.49 -7.97
CA GLN A 287 0.96 1.49 -8.84
C GLN A 287 1.81 0.24 -8.59
N LYS A 288 2.56 -0.18 -9.61
CA LYS A 288 3.39 -1.39 -9.54
C LYS A 288 4.43 -1.27 -8.43
N ASN A 289 4.51 -2.28 -7.56
CA ASN A 289 5.45 -2.31 -6.45
C ASN A 289 6.41 -3.50 -6.56
N LYS A 290 7.72 -3.22 -6.59
CA LYS A 290 8.81 -4.20 -6.52
C LYS A 290 9.30 -4.34 -5.07
N ARG A 291 8.95 -5.43 -4.39
CA ARG A 291 9.51 -5.75 -3.05
C ARG A 291 10.99 -6.12 -3.17
N GLY A 292 11.79 -5.75 -2.16
CA GLY A 292 13.19 -6.18 -2.01
C GLY A 292 14.27 -5.24 -2.56
N ASN A 293 13.94 -4.27 -3.42
CA ASN A 293 14.90 -3.28 -3.93
C ASN A 293 14.26 -1.93 -4.35
N SER A 294 13.11 -1.58 -3.76
CA SER A 294 12.43 -0.32 -4.07
C SER A 294 13.08 0.84 -3.33
N SER A 295 13.68 1.76 -4.06
CA SER A 295 13.98 3.09 -3.54
C SER A 295 12.66 3.87 -3.42
N LYS A 296 12.54 4.82 -2.48
CA LYS A 296 11.37 5.73 -2.47
C LYS A 296 11.21 6.49 -3.80
N ASP A 297 12.28 6.57 -4.59
CA ASP A 297 12.29 7.19 -5.91
C ASP A 297 11.53 6.40 -6.98
N ASP A 298 11.17 5.13 -6.75
CA ASP A 298 10.43 4.31 -7.71
C ASP A 298 8.93 4.60 -7.74
N PHE A 299 8.37 5.19 -6.68
CA PHE A 299 6.96 5.56 -6.63
C PHE A 299 6.73 6.97 -7.15
N VAL A 300 5.59 7.14 -7.84
CA VAL A 300 5.03 8.45 -8.14
C VAL A 300 4.05 8.86 -7.04
N ASP A 301 3.79 10.15 -6.91
CA ASP A 301 2.67 10.63 -6.10
C ASP A 301 1.36 10.26 -6.80
N LEU A 302 0.40 9.73 -6.04
CA LEU A 302 -0.92 9.36 -6.54
C LEU A 302 -1.98 10.28 -5.93
N LEU A 303 -2.96 10.65 -6.75
CA LEU A 303 -4.15 11.39 -6.35
C LEU A 303 -5.36 10.89 -7.15
N ILE A 304 -6.49 10.70 -6.48
CA ILE A 304 -7.79 10.50 -7.11
C ILE A 304 -8.61 11.76 -6.88
N VAL A 305 -9.28 12.25 -7.92
CA VAL A 305 -10.29 13.29 -7.83
C VAL A 305 -11.54 12.79 -8.54
N VAL A 306 -12.69 12.88 -7.87
CA VAL A 306 -13.99 12.52 -8.42
C VAL A 306 -14.80 13.80 -8.59
N MET A 307 -15.28 14.02 -9.81
CA MET A 307 -16.02 15.21 -10.18
C MET A 307 -17.38 14.82 -10.75
N GLU A 308 -18.43 15.50 -10.32
CA GLU A 308 -19.77 15.41 -10.89
C GLU A 308 -19.88 16.31 -12.12
N ILE A 309 -20.48 15.80 -13.19
CA ILE A 309 -20.82 16.58 -14.37
C ILE A 309 -22.22 17.18 -14.16
N MET A 310 -22.30 18.51 -14.10
CA MET A 310 -23.57 19.23 -14.03
C MET A 310 -24.18 19.44 -15.42
N GLU A 311 -25.47 19.78 -15.48
CA GLU A 311 -26.22 20.01 -16.72
C GLU A 311 -25.60 21.09 -17.62
N ASP A 312 -24.96 22.10 -17.04
CA ASP A 312 -24.26 23.18 -17.74
C ASP A 312 -22.83 22.82 -18.17
N ARG A 313 -22.46 21.52 -18.11
CA ARG A 313 -21.10 20.99 -18.33
C ARG A 313 -20.04 21.53 -17.36
N LYS A 314 -20.42 22.22 -16.29
CA LYS A 314 -19.49 22.48 -15.19
C LYS A 314 -19.23 21.21 -14.42
N MET A 315 -18.06 21.16 -13.78
CA MET A 315 -17.65 20.05 -12.96
C MET A 315 -17.50 20.50 -11.52
N ARG A 316 -18.01 19.71 -10.58
CA ARG A 316 -17.81 19.94 -9.14
C ARG A 316 -17.13 18.73 -8.52
N THR A 317 -16.06 18.97 -7.78
CA THR A 317 -15.41 17.92 -7.00
C THR A 317 -16.37 17.42 -5.90
N VAL A 318 -16.62 16.11 -5.90
CA VAL A 318 -17.46 15.42 -4.91
C VAL A 318 -16.63 14.57 -3.95
N GLY A 319 -15.40 14.22 -4.32
CA GLY A 319 -14.48 13.50 -3.45
C GLY A 319 -13.07 13.49 -4.01
N HIS A 320 -12.09 13.27 -3.13
CA HIS A 320 -10.71 13.10 -3.53
C HIS A 320 -9.96 12.21 -2.52
N SER A 321 -8.86 11.60 -2.96
CA SER A 321 -7.92 10.95 -2.04
C SER A 321 -6.96 11.98 -1.43
N LYS A 322 -6.23 11.58 -0.38
CA LYS A 322 -5.00 12.27 -0.03
C LYS A 322 -3.97 12.06 -1.14
N ARG A 323 -3.22 13.10 -1.50
CA ARG A 323 -2.05 12.98 -2.37
C ARG A 323 -0.91 12.33 -1.58
N ASP A 324 -0.40 11.19 -2.05
CA ASP A 324 0.63 10.44 -1.32
C ASP A 324 1.57 9.68 -2.25
N ILE A 325 2.82 9.46 -1.81
CA ILE A 325 3.85 8.70 -2.55
C ILE A 325 3.88 7.28 -1.97
N LYS A 326 2.89 6.47 -2.36
CA LYS A 326 2.68 5.10 -1.89
C LYS A 326 2.24 4.19 -3.02
N SER A 327 2.33 2.88 -2.82
CA SER A 327 1.84 1.87 -3.77
C SER A 327 0.33 1.93 -4.03
N TYR A 328 -0.43 2.56 -3.13
CA TYR A 328 -1.89 2.65 -3.17
C TYR A 328 -2.41 3.95 -2.55
N VAL A 329 -3.44 4.53 -3.16
CA VAL A 329 -4.32 5.53 -2.54
C VAL A 329 -5.78 5.14 -2.78
N GLY A 330 -6.63 5.34 -1.77
CA GLY A 330 -8.06 5.11 -1.85
C GLY A 330 -8.85 6.42 -1.79
N CYS A 331 -10.02 6.43 -2.43
CA CYS A 331 -11.03 7.47 -2.28
C CYS A 331 -12.38 6.79 -2.06
N GLU A 332 -13.07 7.17 -1.00
CA GLU A 332 -14.38 6.65 -0.64
C GLU A 332 -15.38 7.78 -0.66
N ILE A 333 -16.52 7.51 -1.28
CA ILE A 333 -17.62 8.44 -1.39
C ILE A 333 -18.89 7.66 -1.06
N GLU A 334 -19.40 7.90 0.13
CA GLU A 334 -20.66 7.34 0.55
C GLU A 334 -21.80 8.16 -0.05
N HIS A 335 -22.91 7.48 -0.33
CA HIS A 335 -24.16 8.14 -0.68
C HIS A 335 -24.09 9.02 -1.94
N LEU A 336 -23.27 8.62 -2.92
CA LEU A 336 -23.16 9.29 -4.21
C LEU A 336 -24.53 9.28 -4.90
N GLN A 337 -25.00 10.44 -5.34
CA GLN A 337 -26.31 10.59 -5.94
C GLN A 337 -26.37 10.03 -7.36
N SER A 338 -27.58 9.92 -7.92
CA SER A 338 -27.74 9.54 -9.31
C SER A 338 -27.19 10.64 -10.23
N GLY A 339 -26.33 10.29 -11.18
CA GLY A 339 -25.69 11.26 -12.06
C GLY A 339 -24.52 10.71 -12.87
N GLU A 340 -23.85 11.62 -13.59
CA GLU A 340 -22.62 11.32 -14.32
C GLU A 340 -21.41 11.90 -13.58
N TYR A 341 -20.37 11.08 -13.45
CA TYR A 341 -19.16 11.42 -12.74
C TYR A 341 -17.93 11.14 -13.60
N ILE A 342 -16.86 11.89 -13.33
CA ILE A 342 -15.53 11.70 -13.90
C ILE A 342 -14.57 11.41 -12.76
N VAL A 343 -13.83 10.32 -12.89
CA VAL A 343 -12.72 9.96 -12.02
C VAL A 343 -11.43 10.31 -12.74
N ALA A 344 -10.69 11.23 -12.13
CA ALA A 344 -9.36 11.63 -12.52
C ALA A 344 -8.33 10.95 -11.61
N CYS A 345 -7.60 10.00 -12.17
CA CYS A 345 -6.39 9.46 -11.54
C CYS A 345 -5.21 10.31 -11.98
N LEU A 346 -4.51 10.94 -11.04
CA LEU A 346 -3.48 11.92 -11.29
C LEU A 346 -2.17 11.55 -10.59
N SER A 347 -1.08 12.03 -11.17
CA SER A 347 0.26 12.06 -10.58
C SER A 347 0.95 13.34 -11.07
N PHE A 348 1.74 14.02 -10.24
CA PHE A 348 2.38 15.28 -10.62
C PHE A 348 3.91 15.17 -10.69
N LYS A 349 4.49 14.00 -10.42
CA LYS A 349 5.94 13.79 -10.53
C LYS A 349 6.48 14.06 -11.94
N HIS A 350 5.69 13.87 -13.01
CA HIS A 350 6.10 14.21 -14.37
C HIS A 350 6.19 15.72 -14.60
N LEU A 351 5.30 16.53 -13.99
CA LEU A 351 5.39 18.00 -13.99
C LEU A 351 6.64 18.48 -13.26
N ASP A 352 6.95 17.89 -12.11
CA ASP A 352 8.17 18.18 -11.37
C ASP A 352 9.43 17.76 -12.14
N ARG A 353 9.41 16.59 -12.79
CA ARG A 353 10.55 16.11 -13.59
C ARG A 353 10.80 17.00 -14.79
N ASP A 354 9.75 17.35 -15.53
CA ASP A 354 9.83 18.22 -16.69
C ASP A 354 10.28 19.63 -16.29
N ARG A 355 9.67 20.22 -15.25
CA ARG A 355 10.11 21.50 -14.69
C ARG A 355 11.57 21.48 -14.26
N ARG A 356 11.99 20.49 -13.46
CA ARG A 356 13.39 20.37 -13.02
C ARG A 356 14.36 20.13 -14.19
N CYS A 357 13.92 19.43 -15.24
CA CYS A 357 14.69 19.25 -16.47
C CYS A 357 14.85 20.58 -17.21
N LYS A 358 13.75 21.29 -17.46
CA LYS A 358 13.73 22.62 -18.07
C LYS A 358 14.58 23.61 -17.28
N ASP A 359 14.51 23.61 -15.95
CA ASP A 359 15.33 24.47 -15.08
C ASP A 359 16.84 24.13 -15.20
N ARG A 360 17.20 22.83 -15.19
CA ARG A 360 18.59 22.39 -15.39
C ARG A 360 19.12 22.77 -16.77
N LEU A 361 18.35 22.54 -17.82
CA LEU A 361 18.72 22.89 -19.19
C LEU A 361 18.83 24.41 -19.36
N THR A 362 17.92 25.17 -18.76
CA THR A 362 17.97 26.64 -18.71
C THR A 362 19.23 27.12 -18.00
N MET A 363 19.58 26.52 -16.87
CA MET A 363 20.82 26.86 -16.15
C MET A 363 22.06 26.44 -16.94
N ALA A 364 22.04 25.29 -17.62
CA ALA A 364 23.13 24.86 -18.51
C ALA A 364 23.33 25.84 -19.69
N TYR A 365 22.24 26.32 -20.30
CA TYR A 365 22.28 27.35 -21.33
C TYR A 365 22.91 28.64 -20.80
N LYS A 366 22.50 29.08 -19.60
CA LYS A 366 23.07 30.28 -18.95
C LYS A 366 24.57 30.14 -18.71
N ILE A 367 25.04 28.99 -18.20
CA ILE A 367 26.46 28.73 -17.96
C ILE A 367 27.25 28.75 -19.28
N ARG A 368 26.74 28.08 -20.32
CA ARG A 368 27.40 28.00 -21.63
C ARG A 368 27.54 29.37 -22.30
N ASN A 369 26.50 30.21 -22.20
CA ASN A 369 26.47 31.55 -22.79
C ASN A 369 27.03 32.64 -21.84
N ARG A 370 27.69 32.25 -20.74
CA ARG A 370 28.29 33.18 -19.74
C ARG A 370 27.30 34.19 -19.17
N LEU A 371 26.04 33.80 -19.04
CA LEU A 371 24.97 34.59 -18.40
C LEU A 371 24.95 34.42 -16.87
N VAL A 372 25.83 33.58 -16.32
CA VAL A 372 26.06 33.37 -14.88
C VAL A 372 27.57 33.25 -14.65
N ASP A 373 28.01 33.57 -13.43
CA ASP A 373 29.41 33.56 -13.03
C ASP A 373 29.91 32.13 -12.73
N ILE A 374 29.90 31.29 -13.75
CA ILE A 374 30.42 29.93 -13.74
C ILE A 374 31.15 29.72 -15.05
N ASP A 375 32.45 29.45 -15.01
CA ASP A 375 33.24 29.20 -16.21
C ASP A 375 32.84 27.85 -16.86
N PRO A 376 32.27 27.86 -18.09
CA PRO A 376 31.84 26.64 -18.75
C PRO A 376 33.02 25.71 -19.11
N SER A 377 34.24 26.22 -19.27
CA SER A 377 35.41 25.43 -19.70
C SER A 377 35.81 24.37 -18.67
N ASN A 378 35.53 24.62 -17.39
CA ASN A 378 35.81 23.70 -16.29
C ASN A 378 34.88 22.47 -16.28
N TYR A 379 33.70 22.56 -16.89
CA TYR A 379 32.64 21.57 -16.74
C TYR A 379 32.13 20.98 -18.05
N TYR A 380 32.08 21.77 -19.13
CA TYR A 380 31.56 21.35 -20.43
C TYR A 380 32.68 21.25 -21.45
N LYS A 381 33.19 20.02 -21.64
CA LYS A 381 34.18 19.72 -22.68
C LYS A 381 33.47 19.33 -23.99
N PRO A 382 33.97 19.74 -25.16
CA PRO A 382 33.40 19.32 -26.45
C PRO A 382 33.37 17.79 -26.57
N GLY A 383 32.30 17.24 -27.14
CA GLY A 383 32.22 15.82 -27.48
C GLY A 383 33.21 15.44 -28.59
N ASP A 384 33.54 14.16 -28.68
CA ASP A 384 34.47 13.63 -29.69
C ASP A 384 33.90 13.85 -31.11
N SER A 385 34.73 14.40 -32.01
CA SER A 385 34.33 14.91 -33.35
C SER A 385 33.85 13.85 -34.34
N ARG A 386 33.82 12.57 -33.94
CA ARG A 386 33.46 11.41 -34.77
C ARG A 386 31.96 11.10 -34.82
N THR A 387 31.11 11.85 -34.10
CA THR A 387 29.65 11.65 -34.13
C THR A 387 28.94 12.83 -34.80
N ARG A 388 27.90 12.52 -35.61
CA ARG A 388 27.05 13.53 -36.29
C ARG A 388 26.32 14.41 -35.25
N GLY A 389 26.89 15.57 -34.92
CA GLY A 389 26.29 16.60 -34.07
C GLY A 389 27.33 17.42 -33.30
N GLY A 390 27.69 18.60 -33.82
CA GLY A 390 28.72 19.49 -33.25
C GLY A 390 28.33 20.18 -31.94
N HIS A 391 27.09 20.02 -31.49
CA HIS A 391 26.55 20.64 -30.27
C HIS A 391 26.68 19.77 -29.01
N ARG A 392 27.21 18.54 -29.15
CA ARG A 392 27.29 17.57 -28.06
C ARG A 392 28.45 17.86 -27.09
N ILE A 393 28.16 17.70 -25.82
CA ILE A 393 29.10 17.85 -24.71
C ILE A 393 29.59 16.46 -24.29
N HIS A 394 30.88 16.32 -23.99
CA HIS A 394 31.46 15.09 -23.48
C HIS A 394 30.77 14.66 -22.18
N GLN A 395 30.15 13.48 -22.20
CA GLN A 395 29.49 12.91 -21.03
C GLN A 395 30.47 12.05 -20.23
N GLN A 396 30.91 12.56 -19.07
CA GLN A 396 31.77 11.80 -18.16
C GLN A 396 31.04 10.56 -17.64
N ARG A 397 31.65 9.38 -17.79
CA ARG A 397 31.12 8.12 -17.25
C ARG A 397 31.59 7.95 -15.81
N THR A 398 30.64 7.73 -14.89
CA THR A 398 30.91 7.47 -13.48
C THR A 398 30.04 6.33 -12.98
N LEU A 399 30.61 5.50 -12.10
CA LEU A 399 29.93 4.38 -11.45
C LEU A 399 29.35 4.75 -10.08
N LYS A 400 29.65 5.95 -9.55
CA LYS A 400 29.15 6.43 -8.26
C LYS A 400 27.90 7.29 -8.45
N ASP A 401 26.79 6.88 -7.84
CA ASP A 401 25.49 7.55 -7.98
C ASP A 401 25.52 9.03 -7.55
N GLN A 402 26.23 9.38 -6.47
CA GLN A 402 26.36 10.78 -6.01
C GLN A 402 26.91 11.72 -7.10
N TYR A 403 27.87 11.24 -7.88
CA TYR A 403 28.43 11.99 -9.01
C TYR A 403 27.52 11.90 -10.24
N ARG A 404 26.96 10.72 -10.51
CA ARG A 404 26.04 10.50 -11.64
C ARG A 404 24.82 11.40 -11.62
N TYR A 405 24.27 11.68 -10.44
CA TYR A 405 23.07 12.49 -10.24
C TYR A 405 23.36 13.95 -9.87
N SER A 406 24.63 14.36 -9.85
CA SER A 406 25.03 15.77 -9.69
C SER A 406 24.62 16.61 -10.91
N PHE A 407 24.65 17.94 -10.77
CA PHE A 407 24.10 18.87 -11.76
C PHE A 407 24.71 18.68 -13.17
N PHE A 408 26.04 18.71 -13.31
CA PHE A 408 26.71 18.73 -14.63
C PHE A 408 26.60 17.43 -15.43
N PRO A 409 26.82 16.22 -14.86
CA PRO A 409 26.64 14.97 -15.61
C PRO A 409 25.19 14.74 -16.05
N ARG A 410 24.23 15.17 -15.23
CA ARG A 410 22.81 15.06 -15.53
C ARG A 410 22.36 16.06 -16.61
N SER A 411 22.73 17.34 -16.47
CA SER A 411 22.41 18.36 -17.46
C SER A 411 23.08 18.08 -18.81
N THR A 412 24.31 17.56 -18.82
CA THR A 412 25.02 17.15 -20.05
C THR A 412 24.27 16.06 -20.81
N ARG A 413 23.76 15.04 -20.09
CA ARG A 413 22.97 13.96 -20.71
C ARG A 413 21.69 14.51 -21.33
N GLU A 414 20.99 15.39 -20.60
CA GLU A 414 19.75 16.03 -21.05
C GLU A 414 20.00 17.02 -22.21
N TRP A 415 21.14 17.72 -22.20
CA TRP A 415 21.55 18.66 -23.25
C TRP A 415 21.83 17.94 -24.57
N ASN A 416 22.52 16.80 -24.51
CA ASN A 416 22.89 16.01 -25.68
C ASN A 416 21.69 15.40 -26.41
N THR A 417 20.52 15.35 -25.76
CA THR A 417 19.26 14.92 -26.38
C THR A 417 18.49 16.06 -27.05
N LEU A 418 18.93 17.31 -26.91
CA LEU A 418 18.31 18.47 -27.58
C LEU A 418 18.67 18.52 -29.07
N PRO A 419 17.75 18.97 -29.94
CA PRO A 419 18.05 19.24 -31.33
C PRO A 419 19.00 20.44 -31.44
N GLU A 420 19.81 20.45 -32.49
CA GLU A 420 20.82 21.49 -32.72
C GLU A 420 20.21 22.91 -32.69
N LYS A 421 19.04 23.07 -33.35
CA LYS A 421 18.25 24.31 -33.37
C LYS A 421 17.91 24.86 -31.98
N ALA A 422 17.65 23.99 -30.99
CA ALA A 422 17.41 24.42 -29.62
C ALA A 422 18.73 24.85 -28.95
N THR A 423 19.82 24.13 -29.19
CA THR A 423 21.11 24.43 -28.54
C THR A 423 21.86 25.64 -29.08
N THR A 424 21.46 26.15 -30.26
CA THR A 424 22.00 27.35 -30.92
C THR A 424 21.07 28.56 -30.83
N ALA A 425 20.03 28.50 -29.98
CA ALA A 425 19.15 29.65 -29.76
C ALA A 425 19.96 30.90 -29.38
N ALA A 426 19.59 32.07 -29.88
CA ALA A 426 20.35 33.30 -29.68
C ALA A 426 20.02 33.95 -28.33
N THR A 427 18.78 33.80 -27.87
CA THR A 427 18.30 34.37 -26.61
C THR A 427 17.82 33.29 -25.63
N LEU A 428 17.82 33.64 -24.34
CA LEU A 428 17.28 32.77 -23.29
C LEU A 428 15.78 32.51 -23.48
N GLU A 429 15.05 33.47 -24.03
CA GLU A 429 13.61 33.36 -24.27
C GLU A 429 13.31 32.39 -25.42
N GLU A 430 14.04 32.48 -26.53
CA GLU A 430 13.98 31.52 -27.63
C GLU A 430 14.35 30.11 -27.17
N PHE A 431 15.38 29.99 -26.33
CA PHE A 431 15.78 28.70 -25.76
C PHE A 431 14.64 28.10 -24.92
N LYS A 432 14.06 28.88 -24.00
CA LYS A 432 12.93 28.42 -23.17
C LYS A 432 11.71 28.04 -24.01
N ALA A 433 11.39 28.81 -25.05
CA ALA A 433 10.29 28.49 -25.97
C ALA A 433 10.55 27.17 -26.71
N SER A 434 11.81 26.91 -27.10
CA SER A 434 12.18 25.65 -27.77
C SER A 434 12.04 24.43 -26.86
N LEU A 435 12.22 24.57 -25.54
CA LEU A 435 12.06 23.48 -24.57
C LEU A 435 10.59 23.05 -24.37
N THR A 436 9.63 23.91 -24.73
CA THR A 436 8.19 23.61 -24.65
C THR A 436 7.72 22.73 -25.82
N ILE A 437 8.49 22.65 -26.91
CA ILE A 437 8.08 22.03 -28.18
C ILE A 437 8.75 20.64 -28.38
N LEU A 438 9.55 20.16 -27.44
CA LEU A 438 10.35 18.94 -27.64
C LEU A 438 9.54 17.64 -27.44
N PRO A 439 9.48 16.74 -28.43
CA PRO A 439 8.80 15.46 -28.30
C PRO A 439 9.59 14.45 -27.45
N GLU A 440 8.87 13.43 -26.98
CA GLU A 440 9.15 12.20 -26.20
C GLU A 440 10.60 11.64 -26.01
N ALA A 441 11.61 12.09 -26.75
CA ALA A 441 12.97 11.53 -26.75
C ALA A 441 13.85 11.92 -25.55
N LEU A 442 13.44 12.88 -24.72
CA LEU A 442 14.22 13.38 -23.58
C LEU A 442 14.23 12.46 -22.35
N THR A 443 13.30 11.50 -22.26
CA THR A 443 13.25 10.55 -21.16
C THR A 443 13.70 9.19 -21.64
N GLY A 444 14.99 8.87 -21.47
CA GLY A 444 15.58 7.58 -21.81
C GLY A 444 14.90 6.39 -21.12
N ALA A 445 13.78 5.95 -21.67
CA ALA A 445 13.19 4.64 -21.53
C ALA A 445 13.68 3.82 -22.73
N SER A 446 14.94 3.38 -22.67
CA SER A 446 15.32 2.17 -23.39
C SER A 446 14.58 1.03 -22.70
N HIS A 447 13.54 0.53 -23.35
CA HIS A 447 12.91 -0.74 -23.01
C HIS A 447 13.97 -1.84 -23.07
N THR A 448 14.24 -2.43 -21.90
CA THR A 448 14.60 -3.84 -21.71
C THR A 448 14.02 -4.27 -20.38
#